data_AF-A0A7W1QT84-F1
#
_entry.id   AF-A0A7W1QT84-F1
#
_cell.length_a   1.000
_cell.length_b   1.000
_cell.length_c   1.000
_cell.angle_alpha   90.00
_cell.angle_beta   90.00
_cell.angle_gamma   90.00
#
_symmetry.space_group_name_H-M   'P 1'
#
loop_
_entity.id
_entity.type
_entity.pdbx_description
1 polymer ?
#
loop_
_entity_poly.entity_id
_entity_poly.type
_entity_poly.pdbx_seq_one_letter_code
_entity_poly.pdbx_strand_id
1 'polypeptide(L)'
;MAAELAPYGRVTQRPPAVKEVHILWITAGLGCDGDTISITAATQPSVEDVVMGAIPGLPKVHLHNPVLAYEVGDYFMKYWYQA
;
A
#
# COMPACT_ATOMS: atom_id res chain seq x y z
N MET A 1 -33.45 8.41 4.30
CA MET A 1 -33.46 8.76 2.86
C MET A 1 -32.07 8.74 2.19
N ALA A 2 -31.07 8.02 2.71
CA ALA A 2 -29.73 7.94 2.08
C ALA A 2 -29.54 6.71 1.17
N ALA A 3 -30.35 5.67 1.34
CA ALA A 3 -30.24 4.43 0.56
C ALA A 3 -30.68 4.59 -0.92
N GLU A 4 -31.47 5.61 -1.22
CA GLU A 4 -32.12 5.81 -2.52
C GLU A 4 -31.21 6.49 -3.57
N LEU A 5 -30.08 7.08 -3.15
CA LEU A 5 -29.13 7.76 -4.04
C LEU A 5 -27.91 6.91 -4.43
N ALA A 6 -27.82 5.66 -3.97
CA ALA A 6 -26.69 4.80 -4.32
C ALA A 6 -26.87 4.23 -5.74
N PRO A 7 -25.86 4.28 -6.62
CA PRO A 7 -25.96 3.68 -7.95
C PRO A 7 -26.12 2.15 -7.82
N TYR A 8 -27.04 1.55 -8.58
CA TYR A 8 -27.23 0.10 -8.61
C TYR A 8 -25.92 -0.67 -8.81
N GLY A 9 -24.99 -0.15 -9.63
CA GLY A 9 -23.67 -0.75 -9.86
C GLY A 9 -22.82 -0.98 -8.60
N ARG A 10 -23.12 -0.33 -7.48
CA ARG A 10 -22.46 -0.59 -6.19
C ARG A 10 -22.63 -2.02 -5.69
N VAL A 11 -23.64 -2.77 -6.17
CA VAL A 11 -23.80 -4.20 -5.87
C VAL A 11 -22.59 -5.05 -6.29
N THR A 12 -21.77 -4.55 -7.22
CA THR A 12 -20.52 -5.19 -7.66
C THR A 12 -19.34 -4.93 -6.74
N GLN A 13 -19.40 -3.89 -5.90
CA GLN A 13 -18.32 -3.49 -4.99
C GLN A 13 -18.43 -4.29 -3.70
N ARG A 14 -17.50 -5.22 -3.50
CA ARG A 14 -17.40 -6.01 -2.26
C ARG A 14 -16.24 -5.46 -1.43
N PRO A 15 -16.42 -5.30 -0.10
CA PRO A 15 -15.31 -4.92 0.76
C PRO A 15 -14.26 -6.05 0.76
N PRO A 16 -12.96 -5.72 0.84
CA PRO A 16 -11.93 -6.73 0.98
C PRO A 16 -12.07 -7.45 2.33
N ALA A 17 -11.65 -8.72 2.38
CA ALA A 17 -11.63 -9.48 3.63
C ALA A 17 -10.70 -8.87 4.69
N VAL A 18 -9.61 -8.25 4.23
CA VAL A 18 -8.67 -7.48 5.04
C VAL A 18 -8.81 -6.01 4.64
N LYS A 19 -9.13 -5.14 5.59
CA LYS A 19 -9.38 -3.71 5.29
C LYS A 19 -8.10 -2.98 4.90
N GLU A 20 -7.02 -3.21 5.64
CA GLU A 20 -5.74 -2.53 5.48
C GLU A 20 -4.60 -3.53 5.65
N VAL A 21 -3.50 -3.33 4.94
CA VAL A 21 -2.29 -4.16 5.02
C VAL A 21 -1.06 -3.26 5.13
N HIS A 22 -0.16 -3.60 6.05
CA HIS A 22 1.14 -2.95 6.18
C HIS A 22 2.20 -3.81 5.51
N ILE A 23 2.91 -3.24 4.54
CA ILE A 23 4.06 -3.87 3.89
C ILE A 23 5.31 -3.32 4.58
N LEU A 24 5.85 -4.11 5.50
CA LEU A 24 7.10 -3.80 6.19
C LEU A 24 8.28 -4.28 5.33
N TRP A 25 9.05 -3.35 4.77
CA TRP A 25 10.15 -3.66 3.85
C TRP A 25 11.52 -3.43 4.51
N ILE A 26 12.30 -4.50 4.71
CA ILE A 26 13.67 -4.40 5.24
C ILE A 26 14.64 -4.32 4.06
N THR A 27 15.36 -3.21 3.94
CA THR A 27 16.51 -3.10 3.04
C THR A 27 17.85 -3.30 3.75
N ALA A 28 17.86 -3.34 5.09
CA ALA A 28 19.06 -3.52 5.92
C ALA A 28 19.70 -4.93 5.90
N GLY A 29 19.35 -5.76 4.91
CA GLY A 29 20.04 -7.02 4.65
C GLY A 29 21.37 -6.82 3.90
N LEU A 30 22.01 -7.91 3.49
CA LEU A 30 23.21 -7.87 2.64
C LEU A 30 22.80 -7.65 1.16
N GLY A 31 22.41 -6.43 0.82
CA GLY A 31 21.95 -6.04 -0.52
C GLY A 31 22.43 -4.67 -0.97
N CYS A 32 21.95 -4.22 -2.13
CA CYS A 32 22.29 -2.92 -2.73
C CYS A 32 21.08 -2.00 -2.96
N ASP A 33 19.90 -2.38 -2.46
CA ASP A 33 18.61 -1.69 -2.63
C ASP A 33 18.14 -1.54 -4.09
N GLY A 34 18.80 -2.21 -5.02
CA GLY A 34 18.48 -2.16 -6.46
C GLY A 34 17.06 -2.62 -6.79
N ASP A 35 16.51 -3.60 -6.04
CA ASP A 35 15.14 -4.06 -6.24
C ASP A 35 14.11 -2.99 -5.87
N THR A 36 14.38 -2.20 -4.81
CA THR A 36 13.55 -1.05 -4.45
C THR A 36 13.55 -0.03 -5.59
N ILE A 37 14.71 0.25 -6.18
CA ILE A 37 14.78 1.16 -7.33
C ILE A 37 14.05 0.57 -8.53
N SER A 38 14.25 -0.72 -8.81
CA SER A 38 13.63 -1.39 -9.95
C SER A 38 12.10 -1.36 -9.91
N ILE A 39 11.48 -1.54 -8.74
CA ILE A 39 10.00 -1.53 -8.66
C ILE A 39 9.41 -0.14 -8.90
N THR A 40 10.15 0.95 -8.68
CA THR A 40 9.66 2.31 -9.02
C THR A 40 9.53 2.53 -10.52
N ALA A 41 10.15 1.68 -11.35
CA ALA A 41 9.98 1.69 -12.81
C ALA A 41 8.83 0.77 -13.28
N ALA A 42 8.13 0.07 -12.38
CA ALA A 42 6.99 -0.77 -12.74
C ALA A 42 5.82 0.09 -13.23
N THR A 43 5.05 -0.44 -14.19
CA THR A 43 3.91 0.26 -14.80
C THR A 43 2.63 -0.57 -14.84
N GLN A 44 2.65 -1.83 -14.40
CA GLN A 44 1.55 -2.78 -14.57
C GLN A 44 1.45 -3.78 -13.39
N PRO A 45 1.06 -3.36 -12.18
CA PRO A 45 0.78 -1.98 -11.76
C PRO A 45 2.07 -1.22 -11.39
N SER A 46 2.01 0.11 -11.31
CA SER A 46 3.07 0.90 -10.68
C SER A 46 2.99 0.87 -9.16
N VAL A 47 4.01 1.39 -8.47
CA VAL A 47 4.00 1.48 -6.99
C VAL A 47 2.90 2.43 -6.52
N GLU A 48 2.73 3.56 -7.22
CA GLU A 48 1.68 4.53 -6.94
C GLU A 48 0.28 3.97 -7.22
N ASP A 49 0.08 3.13 -8.25
CA ASP A 49 -1.20 2.43 -8.48
C ASP A 49 -1.60 1.58 -7.28
N VAL A 50 -0.63 0.89 -6.67
CA VAL A 50 -0.86 0.04 -5.49
C VAL A 50 -1.16 0.88 -4.25
N VAL A 51 -0.34 1.91 -3.98
CA VAL A 51 -0.50 2.76 -2.78
C VAL A 51 -1.78 3.59 -2.84
N MET A 52 -2.16 4.08 -4.03
CA MET A 52 -3.39 4.84 -4.23
C MET A 52 -4.63 3.96 -4.40
N GLY A 53 -4.48 2.64 -4.48
CA GLY A 53 -5.59 1.70 -4.62
C GLY A 53 -6.31 1.80 -5.97
N ALA A 54 -5.56 1.93 -7.06
CA ALA A 54 -6.09 2.05 -8.42
C ALA A 54 -6.98 0.85 -8.83
N ILE A 55 -6.68 -0.35 -8.30
CA ILE A 55 -7.49 -1.56 -8.47
C ILE A 55 -8.46 -1.68 -7.27
N PRO A 56 -9.78 -1.57 -7.48
CA PRO A 56 -10.77 -1.56 -6.40
C PRO A 56 -10.97 -2.95 -5.79
N GLY A 57 -11.55 -2.98 -4.59
CA GLY A 57 -11.90 -4.22 -3.89
C GLY A 57 -10.72 -4.91 -3.19
N LEU A 58 -9.53 -4.28 -3.20
CA LEU A 58 -8.34 -4.74 -2.51
C LEU A 58 -8.13 -3.97 -1.18
N PRO A 59 -7.32 -4.52 -0.25
CA PRO A 59 -6.96 -3.82 0.99
C PRO A 59 -6.26 -2.49 0.69
N LYS A 60 -6.45 -1.52 1.58
CA LYS A 60 -5.62 -0.29 1.58
C LYS A 60 -4.19 -0.66 1.95
N VAL A 61 -3.23 -0.25 1.14
CA VAL A 61 -1.81 -0.56 1.33
C VAL A 61 -1.11 0.57 2.08
N HIS A 62 -0.42 0.22 3.16
CA HIS A 62 0.53 1.09 3.86
C HIS A 62 1.94 0.58 3.56
N LEU A 63 2.69 1.30 2.74
CA LEU A 63 4.04 0.91 2.31
C LEU A 63 5.10 1.52 3.25
N HIS A 64 5.89 0.66 3.90
CA HIS A 64 6.99 1.05 4.78
C HIS A 64 8.32 0.64 4.14
N ASN A 65 8.70 1.36 3.07
CA ASN A 65 9.99 1.18 2.39
C ASN A 65 10.94 2.33 2.75
N PRO A 66 12.16 2.07 3.30
CA PRO A 66 13.09 3.10 3.75
C PRO A 66 13.51 4.13 2.68
N VAL A 67 13.45 3.77 1.39
CA VAL A 67 13.85 4.65 0.28
C VAL A 67 12.73 5.63 -0.11
N LEU A 68 11.47 5.23 0.09
CA LEU A 68 10.29 5.96 -0.38
C LEU A 68 9.44 6.56 0.74
N ALA A 69 9.66 6.14 1.98
CA ALA A 69 8.92 6.64 3.13
C ALA A 69 9.16 8.14 3.32
N TYR A 70 8.10 8.85 3.74
CA TYR A 70 8.22 10.24 4.15
C TYR A 70 8.85 10.35 5.55
N GLU A 71 8.46 9.45 6.45
CA GLU A 71 8.98 9.35 7.80
C GLU A 71 10.44 8.88 7.82
N VAL A 72 11.19 9.32 8.84
CA VAL A 72 12.61 8.97 9.00
C VAL A 72 12.91 8.55 10.44
N GLY A 73 13.99 7.79 10.64
CA GLY A 73 14.47 7.36 11.96
C GLY A 73 13.38 6.63 12.76
N ASP A 74 13.21 7.01 14.02
CA ASP A 74 12.28 6.36 14.95
C ASP A 74 10.82 6.44 14.49
N TYR A 75 10.44 7.52 13.80
CA TYR A 75 9.09 7.66 13.25
C TYR A 75 8.81 6.64 12.16
N PHE A 76 9.81 6.33 11.32
CA PHE A 76 9.73 5.25 10.34
C PHE A 76 9.69 3.87 11.03
N MET A 77 10.54 3.66 12.04
CA MET A 77 10.64 2.39 12.75
C MET A 77 9.43 2.07 13.65
N LYS A 78 8.56 3.06 13.92
CA LYS A 78 7.34 2.88 14.70
C LYS A 78 6.54 1.65 14.29
N TYR A 79 6.27 1.47 12.99
CA TYR A 79 5.43 0.35 12.51
C TYR A 79 6.15 -0.99 12.55
N TRP A 80 7.48 -1.00 12.50
CA TRP A 80 8.29 -2.20 12.71
C TRP A 80 8.18 -2.71 14.13
N TYR A 81 8.21 -1.82 15.13
CA TYR A 81 8.12 -2.22 16.54
C TYR A 81 6.69 -2.56 16.99
N GLN A 82 5.68 -2.10 16.27
CA GLN A 82 4.28 -2.36 16.58
C GLN A 82 3.75 -3.66 15.97
N ALA A 83 4.45 -4.22 14.98
CA ALA A 83 4.07 -5.45 14.29
C ALA A 83 4.41 -6.70 15.11
#